data_AF-A0A2D5FAD0-F1
#
_entry.id   AF-A0A2D5FAD0-F1
#
_cell.length_a   1.000
_cell.length_b   1.000
_cell.length_c   1.000
_cell.angle_alpha   90.00
_cell.angle_beta   90.00
_cell.angle_gamma   90.00
#
_symmetry.space_group_name_H-M   'P 1'
#
loop_
_entity.id
_entity.type
_entity.pdbx_description
1 polymer ?
#
loop_
_entity_poly.entity_id
_entity_poly.type
_entity_poly.pdbx_seq_one_letter_code
_entity_poly.pdbx_strand_id
1 'polypeptide(L)'
;MSPAPRLRHVSSKPLSGAFSFVRKKFGRATGVSVVARQEELQTLLEPSVTALGYQLWGVEFLSQGKHSVLRLYIDAEKGVTVDDCARVSEQVSGVLDVEDPIAGEYTLEVSSPGVDRLLFRLEQYPAYVGELLEVRLRRPFEGRRNFKGELKGIEGEDVVVQVDDHEYLLPGGAIEKARVYPRID
;
A
#
# COMPACT_ATOMS: atom_id res chain seq x y z
N MET A 1 -1.37 -21.41 9.70
CA MET A 1 -1.42 -21.33 8.22
C MET A 1 -2.37 -20.21 7.86
N SER A 2 -2.03 -19.33 6.92
CA SER A 2 -2.98 -18.36 6.39
C SER A 2 -4.14 -19.08 5.68
N PRO A 3 -5.39 -18.56 5.75
CA PRO A 3 -6.50 -19.14 5.01
C PRO A 3 -6.28 -19.04 3.49
N ALA A 4 -6.98 -19.89 2.74
CA ALA A 4 -6.97 -19.88 1.29
C ALA A 4 -8.12 -18.99 0.74
N PRO A 5 -7.93 -18.35 -0.44
CA PRO A 5 -9.01 -17.67 -1.14
C PRO A 5 -10.16 -18.63 -1.50
N ARG A 6 -11.36 -18.07 -1.74
CA ARG A 6 -12.59 -18.84 -2.01
C ARG A 6 -13.46 -18.15 -3.07
N LEU A 7 -14.35 -18.90 -3.72
CA LEU A 7 -15.18 -18.47 -4.85
C LEU A 7 -16.69 -18.50 -4.53
N ARG A 8 -17.45 -17.57 -5.12
CA ARG A 8 -18.92 -17.41 -5.09
C ARG A 8 -19.42 -16.90 -6.46
N HIS A 9 -20.74 -16.84 -6.66
CA HIS A 9 -21.39 -16.35 -7.90
C HIS A 9 -22.31 -15.13 -7.63
N VAL A 10 -22.06 -13.98 -8.29
CA VAL A 10 -22.81 -12.71 -8.15
C VAL A 10 -22.61 -11.86 -9.43
N SER A 11 -23.56 -11.02 -9.88
CA SER A 11 -23.47 -10.14 -11.08
C SER A 11 -23.12 -8.64 -10.79
N SER A 12 -22.46 -7.91 -11.70
CA SER A 12 -21.68 -6.65 -11.43
C SER A 12 -21.70 -5.54 -12.53
N LYS A 13 -21.26 -4.28 -12.23
CA LYS A 13 -20.76 -3.24 -13.20
C LYS A 13 -19.88 -2.09 -12.56
N PRO A 14 -18.68 -1.71 -13.12
CA PRO A 14 -17.63 -0.86 -12.45
C PRO A 14 -17.23 0.52 -13.11
N LEU A 15 -16.25 1.31 -12.56
CA LEU A 15 -15.34 2.32 -13.23
C LEU A 15 -14.16 2.92 -12.34
N SER A 16 -13.41 4.02 -12.70
CA SER A 16 -11.93 4.26 -12.38
C SER A 16 -11.24 5.71 -12.39
N GLY A 17 -10.01 5.94 -11.82
CA GLY A 17 -9.12 7.18 -11.91
C GLY A 17 -7.69 7.22 -11.20
N ALA A 18 -6.67 8.09 -11.55
CA ALA A 18 -5.16 7.89 -11.31
C ALA A 18 -4.11 9.07 -10.93
N PHE A 19 -2.79 8.75 -10.62
CA PHE A 19 -1.46 9.54 -10.44
C PHE A 19 -1.06 10.20 -9.05
N SER A 20 0.18 10.58 -8.53
CA SER A 20 1.62 10.91 -8.96
C SER A 20 2.79 10.84 -7.83
N PHE A 21 4.04 11.45 -7.88
CA PHE A 21 5.25 11.20 -6.96
C PHE A 21 6.50 12.22 -6.75
N VAL A 22 7.40 12.12 -5.69
CA VAL A 22 8.71 12.90 -5.36
C VAL A 22 9.92 12.09 -4.67
N ARG A 23 11.23 12.54 -4.60
CA ARG A 23 12.49 11.75 -4.21
C ARG A 23 13.65 12.42 -3.35
N LYS A 24 14.45 11.64 -2.54
CA LYS A 24 15.75 11.95 -1.80
C LYS A 24 16.64 10.66 -1.53
N LYS A 25 17.87 10.66 -0.94
CA LYS A 25 18.79 9.46 -0.79
C LYS A 25 19.61 9.34 0.54
N PHE A 26 19.81 8.12 1.08
CA PHE A 26 20.38 7.75 2.42
C PHE A 26 21.10 6.35 2.51
N GLY A 27 21.54 5.91 3.72
CA GLY A 27 22.01 4.55 4.09
C GLY A 27 22.82 4.45 5.42
N ARG A 28 22.99 3.29 6.13
CA ARG A 28 23.20 1.91 5.58
C ARG A 28 23.08 0.64 6.52
N ALA A 29 22.47 0.56 7.72
CA ALA A 29 22.59 -0.62 8.63
C ALA A 29 21.37 -1.59 8.77
N THR A 30 21.47 -2.81 9.31
CA THR A 30 22.14 -3.99 8.71
C THR A 30 21.11 -5.04 8.18
N GLY A 31 21.51 -6.15 7.53
CA GLY A 31 20.63 -6.96 6.66
C GLY A 31 19.56 -7.85 7.33
N VAL A 32 18.27 -7.59 7.06
CA VAL A 32 17.09 -8.35 7.54
C VAL A 32 16.06 -8.55 6.40
N SER A 33 15.12 -9.50 6.55
CA SER A 33 14.13 -9.90 5.52
C SER A 33 13.14 -8.80 5.11
N VAL A 34 12.67 -8.83 3.86
CA VAL A 34 11.94 -7.72 3.23
C VAL A 34 10.53 -7.49 3.79
N VAL A 35 9.81 -8.54 4.19
CA VAL A 35 8.40 -8.39 4.63
C VAL A 35 8.32 -7.89 6.08
N ALA A 36 9.05 -8.51 7.01
CA ALA A 36 9.10 -8.07 8.40
C ALA A 36 9.52 -6.58 8.52
N ARG A 37 10.53 -6.19 7.73
CA ARG A 37 10.97 -4.80 7.59
C ARG A 37 9.88 -3.81 7.25
N GLN A 38 8.86 -4.17 6.47
CA GLN A 38 7.84 -3.20 6.07
C GLN A 38 6.90 -2.84 7.24
N GLU A 39 6.56 -3.81 8.09
CA GLU A 39 5.75 -3.62 9.29
C GLU A 39 6.57 -2.93 10.41
N GLU A 40 7.85 -3.31 10.56
CA GLU A 40 8.82 -2.64 11.44
C GLU A 40 8.99 -1.16 11.05
N LEU A 41 9.23 -0.86 9.77
CA LEU A 41 9.40 0.51 9.27
C LEU A 41 8.10 1.33 9.32
N GLN A 42 6.93 0.73 9.10
CA GLN A 42 5.67 1.44 9.32
C GLN A 42 5.52 1.83 10.80
N THR A 43 5.72 0.87 11.71
CA THR A 43 5.59 1.10 13.16
C THR A 43 6.56 2.19 13.65
N LEU A 44 7.78 2.22 13.13
CA LEU A 44 8.79 3.22 13.48
C LEU A 44 8.44 4.63 12.98
N LEU A 45 7.85 4.75 11.78
CA LEU A 45 7.66 6.03 11.10
C LEU A 45 6.25 6.63 11.26
N GLU A 46 5.23 5.82 11.56
CA GLU A 46 3.84 6.29 11.78
C GLU A 46 3.74 7.39 12.86
N PRO A 47 4.46 7.33 14.01
CA PRO A 47 4.46 8.43 14.99
C PRO A 47 4.98 9.77 14.44
N SER A 48 5.98 9.74 13.56
CA SER A 48 6.56 10.97 12.98
C SER A 48 5.72 11.56 11.85
N VAL A 49 4.99 10.73 11.11
CA VAL A 49 4.03 11.19 10.10
C VAL A 49 2.77 11.76 10.76
N THR A 50 2.26 11.10 11.81
CA THR A 50 1.06 11.54 12.55
C THR A 50 1.31 12.78 13.40
N ALA A 51 2.50 12.95 14.00
CA ALA A 51 2.88 14.18 14.70
C ALA A 51 2.88 15.44 13.81
N LEU A 52 3.01 15.28 12.48
CA LEU A 52 2.90 16.37 11.50
C LEU A 52 1.47 16.61 10.98
N GLY A 53 0.49 15.79 11.39
CA GLY A 53 -0.91 15.90 11.00
C GLY A 53 -1.30 15.11 9.73
N TYR A 54 -0.55 14.08 9.36
CA TYR A 54 -0.86 13.20 8.22
C TYR A 54 -1.08 11.75 8.67
N GLN A 55 -1.84 10.98 7.89
CA GLN A 55 -1.88 9.53 8.02
C GLN A 55 -0.67 8.91 7.31
N LEU A 56 0.00 7.92 7.91
CA LEU A 56 0.89 7.03 7.16
C LEU A 56 0.03 6.01 6.42
N TRP A 57 -0.24 6.30 5.16
CA TRP A 57 -1.07 5.49 4.28
C TRP A 57 -0.39 4.16 3.90
N GLY A 58 0.94 4.14 3.78
CA GLY A 58 1.67 2.90 3.60
C GLY A 58 3.17 3.08 3.37
N VAL A 59 3.88 1.95 3.39
CA VAL A 59 5.31 1.86 3.13
C VAL A 59 5.56 0.78 2.06
N GLU A 60 6.47 1.02 1.12
CA GLU A 60 7.08 -0.02 0.28
C GLU A 60 8.60 0.04 0.42
N PHE A 61 9.26 -1.11 0.66
CA PHE A 61 10.72 -1.20 0.57
C PHE A 61 11.16 -2.05 -0.63
N LEU A 62 11.54 -1.37 -1.71
CA LEU A 62 11.99 -1.99 -2.95
C LEU A 62 13.49 -2.24 -2.89
N SER A 63 13.90 -3.41 -2.39
CA SER A 63 15.33 -3.79 -2.29
C SER A 63 15.95 -4.04 -3.67
N GLN A 64 16.91 -3.21 -4.06
CA GLN A 64 17.65 -3.28 -5.33
C GLN A 64 19.15 -2.92 -5.15
N GLY A 65 19.76 -3.39 -4.06
CA GLY A 65 21.15 -3.06 -3.72
C GLY A 65 21.35 -1.56 -3.53
N LYS A 66 22.28 -0.94 -4.27
CA LYS A 66 22.51 0.52 -4.23
C LYS A 66 21.39 1.38 -4.82
N HIS A 67 20.41 0.75 -5.48
CA HIS A 67 19.24 1.40 -6.07
C HIS A 67 17.96 1.10 -5.27
N SER A 68 18.10 0.63 -4.02
CA SER A 68 16.94 0.36 -3.16
C SER A 68 16.11 1.63 -2.93
N VAL A 69 14.81 1.47 -2.69
CA VAL A 69 13.90 2.58 -2.40
C VAL A 69 13.12 2.27 -1.12
N LEU A 70 13.21 3.15 -0.12
CA LEU A 70 12.21 3.26 0.93
C LEU A 70 11.18 4.28 0.50
N ARG A 71 9.94 3.85 0.31
CA ARG A 71 8.84 4.68 -0.13
C ARG A 71 7.77 4.80 0.94
N LEU A 72 7.41 6.01 1.29
CA LEU A 72 6.25 6.35 2.12
C LEU A 72 5.14 6.96 1.26
N TYR A 73 3.92 6.55 1.56
CA TYR A 73 2.69 7.18 1.10
C TYR A 73 2.01 7.82 2.32
N ILE A 74 1.71 9.11 2.25
CA ILE A 74 0.99 9.87 3.27
C ILE A 74 -0.36 10.33 2.75
N ASP A 75 -1.33 10.54 3.64
CA ASP A 75 -2.66 11.02 3.24
C ASP A 75 -3.23 12.03 4.25
N ALA A 76 -4.17 12.85 3.79
CA ALA A 76 -4.95 13.79 4.61
C ALA A 76 -6.24 14.19 3.89
N GLU A 77 -7.30 14.51 4.65
CA GLU A 77 -8.63 14.86 4.12
C GLU A 77 -8.61 16.03 3.12
N LYS A 78 -7.73 17.01 3.34
CA LYS A 78 -7.50 18.18 2.49
C LYS A 78 -6.63 17.90 1.25
N GLY A 79 -6.24 16.65 1.02
CA GLY A 79 -5.17 16.26 0.11
C GLY A 79 -3.76 16.51 0.66
N VAL A 80 -2.76 16.21 -0.15
CA VAL A 80 -1.32 16.30 0.19
C VAL A 80 -0.59 17.04 -0.92
N THR A 81 0.16 18.08 -0.55
CA THR A 81 0.97 18.89 -1.48
C THR A 81 2.42 18.39 -1.58
N VAL A 82 3.20 18.97 -2.51
CA VAL A 82 4.65 18.72 -2.63
C VAL A 82 5.39 19.19 -1.37
N ASP A 83 4.98 20.31 -0.77
CA ASP A 83 5.60 20.86 0.43
C ASP A 83 5.29 20.00 1.67
N ASP A 84 4.09 19.41 1.74
CA ASP A 84 3.75 18.43 2.78
C ASP A 84 4.63 17.16 2.67
N CYS A 85 4.86 16.67 1.44
CA CYS A 85 5.78 15.56 1.18
C CYS A 85 7.23 15.91 1.57
N ALA A 86 7.67 17.15 1.30
CA ALA A 86 9.00 17.63 1.68
C ALA A 86 9.18 17.70 3.20
N ARG A 87 8.20 18.28 3.92
CA ARG A 87 8.20 18.37 5.39
C ARG A 87 8.22 16.99 6.05
N VAL A 88 7.44 16.03 5.55
CA VAL A 88 7.48 14.64 6.05
C VAL A 88 8.84 13.98 5.72
N SER A 89 9.40 14.21 4.53
CA SER A 89 10.72 13.66 4.15
C SER A 89 11.86 14.19 5.04
N GLU A 90 11.77 15.41 5.55
CA GLU A 90 12.74 15.97 6.50
C GLU A 90 12.60 15.37 7.90
N GLN A 91 11.38 15.28 8.44
CA GLN A 91 11.12 14.64 9.74
C GLN A 91 11.49 13.15 9.74
N VAL A 92 11.12 12.42 8.68
CA VAL A 92 11.41 10.98 8.52
C VAL A 92 12.91 10.71 8.30
N SER A 93 13.63 11.62 7.62
CA SER A 93 15.10 11.60 7.55
C SER A 93 15.70 11.53 8.96
N GLY A 94 15.35 12.49 9.83
CA GLY A 94 15.92 12.57 11.18
C GLY A 94 15.72 11.31 12.03
N VAL A 95 14.60 10.60 11.88
CA VAL A 95 14.37 9.30 12.54
C VAL A 95 15.24 8.21 11.94
N LEU A 96 15.27 8.10 10.61
CA LEU A 96 16.07 7.09 9.90
C LEU A 96 17.58 7.27 10.09
N ASP A 97 18.05 8.51 10.25
CA ASP A 97 19.45 8.87 10.52
C ASP A 97 19.87 8.55 11.97
N VAL A 98 18.91 8.39 12.91
CA VAL A 98 19.16 8.03 14.32
C VAL A 98 19.02 6.52 14.58
N GLU A 99 17.99 5.90 13.99
CA GLU A 99 17.63 4.50 14.24
C GLU A 99 18.30 3.51 13.25
N ASP A 100 18.83 4.01 12.13
CA ASP A 100 19.46 3.28 10.99
C ASP A 100 18.91 1.86 10.71
N PRO A 101 17.60 1.69 10.45
CA PRO A 101 16.98 0.37 10.27
C PRO A 101 17.18 -0.26 8.88
N ILE A 102 17.77 0.45 7.90
CA ILE A 102 17.85 0.02 6.49
C ILE A 102 19.28 -0.17 5.98
N ALA A 103 19.56 -1.42 5.60
CA ALA A 103 20.87 -1.86 5.14
C ALA A 103 21.20 -1.32 3.74
N GLY A 104 22.43 -0.83 3.56
CA GLY A 104 22.93 -0.35 2.29
C GLY A 104 22.37 1.01 1.86
N GLU A 105 22.70 1.43 0.65
CA GLU A 105 22.22 2.71 0.12
C GLU A 105 20.78 2.58 -0.41
N TYR A 106 19.93 3.53 -0.02
CA TYR A 106 18.54 3.59 -0.48
C TYR A 106 18.11 5.02 -0.83
N THR A 107 17.04 5.12 -1.60
CA THR A 107 16.35 6.36 -1.95
C THR A 107 15.16 6.50 -1.02
N LEU A 108 15.06 7.59 -0.25
CA LEU A 108 13.82 7.93 0.48
C LEU A 108 12.86 8.62 -0.48
N GLU A 109 11.63 8.16 -0.50
CA GLU A 109 10.57 8.59 -1.41
C GLU A 109 9.32 8.91 -0.58
N VAL A 110 8.73 10.09 -0.76
CA VAL A 110 7.51 10.53 -0.03
C VAL A 110 6.51 11.11 -1.03
N SER A 111 5.22 10.83 -0.81
CA SER A 111 4.15 11.07 -1.78
C SER A 111 2.76 10.97 -1.14
N SER A 112 1.73 11.41 -1.87
CA SER A 112 0.40 10.83 -1.68
C SER A 112 0.30 9.44 -2.35
N PRO A 113 -0.63 8.55 -1.95
CA PRO A 113 -0.94 7.33 -2.73
C PRO A 113 -1.52 7.62 -4.13
N GLY A 114 -1.71 8.90 -4.46
CA GLY A 114 -2.34 9.36 -5.69
C GLY A 114 -3.85 9.17 -5.71
N VAL A 115 -4.43 9.30 -6.89
CA VAL A 115 -5.82 8.88 -7.16
C VAL A 115 -5.90 7.38 -7.45
N ASP A 116 -4.82 6.79 -7.99
CA ASP A 116 -4.65 5.36 -8.30
C ASP A 116 -4.29 4.56 -7.01
N ARG A 117 -5.14 4.67 -5.99
CA ARG A 117 -4.73 4.49 -4.58
C ARG A 117 -4.29 3.05 -4.29
N LEU A 118 -3.03 2.90 -3.92
CA LEU A 118 -2.49 1.62 -3.44
C LEU A 118 -3.03 1.32 -2.04
N LEU A 119 -3.54 0.11 -1.82
CA LEU A 119 -4.07 -0.31 -0.53
C LEU A 119 -3.07 -1.26 0.17
N PHE A 120 -2.80 -0.98 1.45
CA PHE A 120 -1.78 -1.62 2.27
C PHE A 120 -2.37 -2.39 3.46
N ARG A 121 -3.46 -1.87 4.04
CA ARG A 121 -4.11 -2.40 5.25
C ARG A 121 -5.61 -2.60 5.03
N LEU A 122 -6.22 -3.55 5.75
CA LEU A 122 -7.64 -3.90 5.57
C LEU A 122 -8.58 -2.71 5.87
N GLU A 123 -8.21 -1.88 6.85
CA GLU A 123 -8.94 -0.67 7.26
C GLU A 123 -9.14 0.35 6.13
N GLN A 124 -8.33 0.27 5.06
CA GLN A 124 -8.39 1.19 3.92
C GLN A 124 -9.43 0.80 2.87
N TYR A 125 -9.80 -0.47 2.78
CA TYR A 125 -10.70 -0.98 1.73
C TYR A 125 -12.16 -0.49 1.86
N PRO A 126 -12.78 -0.37 3.05
CA PRO A 126 -14.18 0.05 3.18
C PRO A 126 -14.52 1.40 2.54
N ALA A 127 -13.55 2.31 2.42
CA ALA A 127 -13.73 3.62 1.79
C ALA A 127 -13.92 3.58 0.26
N TYR A 128 -13.71 2.42 -0.39
CA TYR A 128 -13.76 2.27 -1.85
C TYR A 128 -14.66 1.11 -2.30
N VAL A 129 -15.67 0.76 -1.51
CA VAL A 129 -16.68 -0.25 -1.92
C VAL A 129 -17.49 0.28 -3.10
N GLY A 130 -17.62 -0.55 -4.15
CA GLY A 130 -18.18 -0.19 -5.46
C GLY A 130 -17.12 0.23 -6.48
N GLU A 131 -15.86 0.46 -6.09
CA GLU A 131 -14.82 0.88 -7.02
C GLU A 131 -14.09 -0.30 -7.69
N LEU A 132 -13.44 -0.01 -8.83
CA LEU A 132 -12.65 -1.00 -9.55
C LEU A 132 -11.33 -1.25 -8.80
N LEU A 133 -11.13 -2.47 -8.33
CA LEU A 133 -9.96 -2.92 -7.60
C LEU A 133 -9.14 -3.92 -8.43
N GLU A 134 -7.82 -3.74 -8.46
CA GLU A 134 -6.85 -4.69 -8.99
C GLU A 134 -6.03 -5.27 -7.83
N VAL A 135 -6.10 -6.59 -7.65
CA VAL A 135 -5.44 -7.34 -6.57
C VAL A 135 -4.51 -8.37 -7.17
N ARG A 136 -3.26 -8.39 -6.69
CA ARG A 136 -2.28 -9.43 -6.98
C ARG A 136 -2.00 -10.23 -5.71
N LEU A 137 -2.12 -11.55 -5.80
CA LEU A 137 -1.83 -12.48 -4.70
C LEU A 137 -0.36 -12.90 -4.66
N ARG A 138 0.14 -13.20 -3.46
CA ARG A 138 1.51 -13.72 -3.22
C ARG A 138 1.72 -15.11 -3.83
N ARG A 139 0.65 -15.89 -3.98
CA ARG A 139 0.61 -17.21 -4.64
C ARG A 139 -0.65 -17.30 -5.52
N PRO A 140 -0.64 -18.02 -6.64
CA PRO A 140 -1.83 -18.22 -7.44
C PRO A 140 -2.91 -18.99 -6.67
N PHE A 141 -4.17 -18.63 -6.91
CA PHE A 141 -5.38 -19.37 -6.52
C PHE A 141 -6.06 -19.84 -7.81
N GLU A 142 -6.36 -21.13 -7.94
CA GLU A 142 -6.93 -21.73 -9.17
C GLU A 142 -6.12 -21.37 -10.44
N GLY A 143 -4.79 -21.28 -10.31
CA GLY A 143 -3.86 -20.83 -11.36
C GLY A 143 -3.83 -19.31 -11.60
N ARG A 144 -4.82 -18.56 -11.10
CA ARG A 144 -4.95 -17.11 -11.22
C ARG A 144 -4.19 -16.38 -10.11
N ARG A 145 -3.33 -15.42 -10.46
CA ARG A 145 -2.60 -14.57 -9.50
C ARG A 145 -3.12 -13.13 -9.44
N ASN A 146 -3.69 -12.63 -10.53
CA ASN A 146 -4.17 -11.26 -10.67
C ASN A 146 -5.70 -11.26 -10.84
N PHE A 147 -6.38 -10.46 -10.04
CA PHE A 147 -7.82 -10.25 -10.00
C PHE A 147 -8.08 -8.78 -10.30
N LYS A 148 -9.08 -8.48 -11.13
CA LYS A 148 -9.48 -7.11 -11.44
C LYS A 148 -11.00 -7.08 -11.55
N GLY A 149 -11.65 -6.31 -10.69
CA GLY A 149 -13.08 -6.42 -10.46
C GLY A 149 -13.59 -5.39 -9.45
N GLU A 150 -14.88 -5.41 -9.16
CA GLU A 150 -15.53 -4.48 -8.22
C GLU A 150 -15.22 -4.88 -6.76
N LEU A 151 -14.78 -3.95 -5.92
CA LEU A 151 -14.63 -4.19 -4.47
C LEU A 151 -16.00 -4.18 -3.80
N LYS A 152 -16.43 -5.32 -3.23
CA LYS A 152 -17.76 -5.48 -2.62
C LYS A 152 -17.78 -5.23 -1.12
N GLY A 153 -16.62 -5.35 -0.46
CA GLY A 153 -16.47 -5.16 0.98
C GLY A 153 -15.37 -6.01 1.58
N ILE A 154 -15.37 -6.12 2.91
CA ILE A 154 -14.52 -7.00 3.70
C ILE A 154 -15.41 -7.98 4.47
N GLU A 155 -15.10 -9.27 4.42
CA GLU A 155 -15.69 -10.31 5.27
C GLU A 155 -14.64 -10.87 6.24
N GLY A 156 -14.62 -10.34 7.47
CA GLY A 156 -13.59 -10.68 8.45
C GLY A 156 -12.21 -10.20 8.01
N GLU A 157 -11.36 -11.13 7.57
CA GLU A 157 -10.04 -10.84 7.00
C GLU A 157 -9.98 -10.96 5.46
N ASP A 158 -11.08 -11.36 4.81
CA ASP A 158 -11.16 -11.56 3.36
C ASP A 158 -11.66 -10.30 2.64
N VAL A 159 -10.89 -9.82 1.65
CA VAL A 159 -11.33 -8.79 0.70
C VAL A 159 -12.25 -9.43 -0.33
N VAL A 160 -13.48 -8.94 -0.47
CA VAL A 160 -14.46 -9.47 -1.43
C VAL A 160 -14.34 -8.72 -2.76
N VAL A 161 -13.87 -9.41 -3.80
CA VAL A 161 -13.61 -8.83 -5.14
C VAL A 161 -14.44 -9.55 -6.20
N GLN A 162 -15.33 -8.82 -6.86
CA GLN A 162 -16.24 -9.38 -7.85
C GLN A 162 -15.67 -9.22 -9.27
N VAL A 163 -15.36 -10.34 -9.90
CA VAL A 163 -14.86 -10.40 -11.28
C VAL A 163 -15.87 -11.15 -12.14
N ASP A 164 -16.36 -10.50 -13.21
CA ASP A 164 -17.42 -11.02 -14.06
C ASP A 164 -18.67 -11.37 -13.21
N ASP A 165 -19.21 -12.58 -13.37
CA ASP A 165 -20.32 -13.13 -12.56
C ASP A 165 -19.85 -13.90 -11.30
N HIS A 166 -18.64 -13.62 -10.79
CA HIS A 166 -18.04 -14.33 -9.65
C HIS A 166 -17.53 -13.39 -8.55
N GLU A 167 -17.74 -13.77 -7.30
CA GLU A 167 -17.12 -13.13 -6.13
C GLU A 167 -15.94 -13.96 -5.62
N TYR A 168 -14.78 -13.34 -5.44
CA TYR A 168 -13.60 -13.95 -4.83
C TYR A 168 -13.38 -13.36 -3.44
N LEU A 169 -13.34 -14.22 -2.42
CA LEU A 169 -12.87 -13.87 -1.08
C LEU A 169 -11.35 -14.04 -1.06
N LEU A 170 -10.63 -12.92 -0.94
CA LEU A 170 -9.17 -12.84 -1.00
C LEU A 170 -8.61 -12.44 0.38
N PRO A 171 -8.06 -13.38 1.18
CA PRO A 171 -7.48 -13.08 2.48
C PRO A 171 -6.44 -11.94 2.41
N GLY A 172 -6.56 -10.94 3.27
CA GLY A 172 -5.66 -9.77 3.28
C GLY A 172 -4.18 -10.16 3.33
N GLY A 173 -3.81 -11.12 4.19
CA GLY A 173 -2.44 -11.65 4.27
C GLY A 173 -1.96 -12.43 3.03
N ALA A 174 -2.86 -12.86 2.14
CA ALA A 174 -2.52 -13.49 0.86
C ALA A 174 -2.27 -12.46 -0.25
N ILE A 175 -2.67 -11.20 -0.07
CA ILE A 175 -2.46 -10.10 -1.02
C ILE A 175 -0.98 -9.66 -0.99
N GLU A 176 -0.39 -9.54 -2.18
CA GLU A 176 0.95 -8.99 -2.41
C GLU A 176 0.88 -7.49 -2.68
N LYS A 177 -0.13 -7.05 -3.44
CA LYS A 177 -0.39 -5.66 -3.77
C LYS A 177 -1.86 -5.49 -4.16
N ALA A 178 -2.49 -4.42 -3.70
CA ALA A 178 -3.79 -3.98 -4.19
C ALA A 178 -3.72 -2.53 -4.66
N ARG A 179 -4.49 -2.20 -5.69
CA ARG A 179 -4.75 -0.84 -6.16
C ARG A 179 -6.22 -0.69 -6.41
N VAL A 180 -6.82 0.36 -5.88
CA VAL A 180 -8.15 0.81 -6.29
C VAL A 180 -8.03 1.93 -7.32
N TYR A 181 -8.99 1.97 -8.24
CA TYR A 181 -9.20 3.00 -9.22
C TYR A 181 -10.55 3.65 -8.85
N PRO A 182 -10.60 4.76 -8.10
CA PRO A 182 -11.86 5.41 -7.73
C PRO A 182 -12.43 6.18 -8.92
N ARG A 183 -13.75 6.11 -9.13
CA ARG A 183 -14.47 7.00 -10.06
C ARG A 183 -14.24 8.46 -9.70
N ILE A 184 -14.06 9.29 -10.73
CA ILE A 184 -14.09 10.75 -10.62
C ILE A 184 -15.37 11.19 -11.33
N ASP A 185 -16.33 11.67 -10.56
CA ASP A 185 -17.59 12.28 -11.02
C ASP A 185 -17.42 13.80 -11.26
#